data_AF-A0A8J9UKW8-F1
#
_entry.id   AF-A0A8J9UKW8-F1
#
_cell.length_a   1.000
_cell.length_b   1.000
_cell.length_c   1.000
_cell.angle_alpha   90.00
_cell.angle_beta   90.00
_cell.angle_gamma   90.00
#
_symmetry.space_group_name_H-M   'P 1'
#
loop_
_entity.id
_entity.type
_entity.pdbx_description
1 polymer ?
#
loop_
_entity_poly.entity_id
_entity_poly.type
_entity_poly.pdbx_seq_one_letter_code
_entity_poly.pdbx_strand_id
1 'polypeptide(L)'
;MSETPSKKTDNSVQFIPKEITSPIKDGLGISKTAYTHISNLHSLLSDWTRIRDKSVKICKSLSALKLHDCEDNYYPHQTKQLIEDLLEAFDSLENIAGGVNIICTQMKALSKLQPTNQPMINTWSASEIAHCIIDINESLQKELRLKQIITENIAHCRDENLTEVYVSAWEFEAYFNMETNAYLFAEVGLSGIT
;
A
#
# COMPACT_ATOMS: atom_id res chain seq x y z
N MET A 1 -65.13 61.86 5.34
CA MET A 1 -63.99 61.07 5.88
C MET A 1 -63.95 59.75 5.17
N SER A 2 -62.84 59.47 4.49
CA SER A 2 -62.22 58.16 4.23
C SER A 2 -61.35 58.29 2.99
N GLU A 3 -60.10 58.69 3.19
CA GLU A 3 -59.07 58.58 2.17
C GLU A 3 -58.50 57.15 2.19
N THR A 4 -58.49 56.50 1.04
CA THR A 4 -57.87 55.18 0.84
C THR A 4 -56.34 55.32 0.89
N PRO A 5 -55.60 54.46 1.61
CA PRO A 5 -54.15 54.55 1.66
C PRO A 5 -53.52 54.28 0.29
N SER A 6 -52.61 55.17 -0.12
CA SER A 6 -51.78 54.98 -1.31
C SER A 6 -50.87 53.76 -1.13
N LYS A 7 -50.89 52.89 -2.14
CA LYS A 7 -50.05 51.69 -2.23
C LYS A 7 -48.59 52.15 -2.27
N LYS A 8 -47.90 52.13 -1.14
CA LYS A 8 -46.42 52.19 -1.14
C LYS A 8 -45.94 50.94 -1.87
N THR A 9 -45.17 51.15 -2.92
CA THR A 9 -44.45 50.11 -3.65
C THR A 9 -43.48 49.47 -2.69
N ASP A 10 -43.92 48.41 -1.99
CA ASP A 10 -42.99 47.50 -1.33
C ASP A 10 -42.10 46.94 -2.42
N ASN A 11 -40.79 47.18 -2.27
CA ASN A 11 -39.74 46.59 -3.08
C ASN A 11 -40.08 45.13 -3.30
N SER A 12 -40.34 44.77 -4.56
CA SER A 12 -40.51 43.40 -4.99
C SER A 12 -39.28 42.63 -4.54
N VAL A 13 -39.40 41.89 -3.44
CA VAL A 13 -38.43 40.88 -3.05
C VAL A 13 -38.51 39.83 -4.13
N GLN A 14 -37.68 39.99 -5.14
CA GLN A 14 -37.55 39.06 -6.24
C GLN A 14 -36.93 37.80 -5.63
N PHE A 15 -37.77 36.83 -5.30
CA PHE A 15 -37.33 35.47 -4.98
C PHE A 15 -36.74 34.88 -6.25
N ILE A 16 -35.48 35.18 -6.50
CA ILE A 16 -34.65 34.35 -7.36
C ILE A 16 -34.29 33.16 -6.48
N PRO A 17 -34.71 31.94 -6.82
CA PRO A 17 -34.17 30.76 -6.16
C PRO A 17 -32.66 30.81 -6.39
N LYS A 18 -31.89 31.16 -5.35
CA LYS A 18 -30.47 30.82 -5.36
C LYS A 18 -30.46 29.31 -5.41
N GLU A 19 -30.02 28.75 -6.53
CA GLU A 19 -29.67 27.34 -6.57
C GLU A 19 -28.81 27.08 -5.34
N ILE A 20 -29.32 26.24 -4.43
CA ILE A 20 -28.52 25.70 -3.37
C ILE A 20 -27.53 24.82 -4.13
N THR A 21 -26.33 25.34 -4.40
CA THR A 21 -25.24 24.50 -4.90
C THR A 21 -25.01 23.47 -3.82
N SER A 22 -25.58 22.28 -4.05
CA SER A 22 -25.48 21.16 -3.13
C SER A 22 -24.00 20.95 -2.82
N PRO A 23 -23.56 21.09 -1.56
CA PRO A 23 -22.15 20.94 -1.18
C PRO A 23 -21.60 19.52 -1.44
N ILE A 24 -22.45 18.60 -1.90
CA ILE A 24 -22.22 17.15 -1.85
C ILE A 24 -21.59 16.62 -3.14
N LYS A 25 -21.50 17.42 -4.22
CA LYS A 25 -21.01 16.90 -5.51
C LYS A 25 -19.50 16.58 -5.51
N ASP A 26 -18.70 17.33 -4.76
CA ASP A 26 -17.23 17.14 -4.72
C ASP A 26 -16.80 16.06 -3.71
N GLY A 27 -17.51 15.90 -2.59
CA GLY A 27 -17.21 14.88 -1.57
C GLY A 27 -17.33 13.44 -2.08
N LEU A 28 -18.25 13.19 -3.03
CA LEU A 28 -18.42 11.87 -3.65
C LEU A 28 -17.20 11.47 -4.51
N GLY A 29 -16.59 12.44 -5.20
CA GLY A 29 -15.44 12.19 -6.08
C GLY A 29 -14.16 11.87 -5.30
N ILE A 30 -13.94 12.58 -4.20
CA ILE A 30 -12.77 12.39 -3.33
C ILE A 30 -12.87 11.05 -2.60
N SER A 31 -14.04 10.72 -2.05
CA SER A 31 -14.27 9.43 -1.40
C SER A 31 -14.04 8.27 -2.36
N LYS A 32 -14.60 8.34 -3.59
CA LYS A 32 -14.37 7.33 -4.64
C LYS A 32 -12.89 7.16 -4.99
N THR A 33 -12.16 8.27 -5.06
CA THR A 33 -10.72 8.27 -5.35
C THR A 33 -9.96 7.56 -4.23
N ALA A 34 -10.24 7.88 -2.97
CA ALA A 34 -9.65 7.21 -1.82
C ALA A 34 -9.97 5.70 -1.79
N TYR A 35 -11.22 5.31 -2.05
CA TYR A 35 -11.59 3.89 -2.19
C TYR A 35 -10.75 3.18 -3.26
N THR A 36 -10.61 3.81 -4.43
CA THR A 36 -9.80 3.26 -5.53
C THR A 36 -8.34 3.08 -5.11
N HIS A 37 -7.77 4.05 -4.41
CA HIS A 37 -6.41 3.97 -3.89
C HIS A 37 -6.24 2.85 -2.85
N ILE A 38 -7.20 2.67 -1.94
CA ILE A 38 -7.16 1.58 -0.95
C ILE A 38 -7.28 0.21 -1.62
N SER A 39 -8.18 0.06 -2.61
CA SER A 39 -8.31 -1.20 -3.36
C SER A 39 -7.05 -1.54 -4.17
N ASN A 40 -6.41 -0.53 -4.76
CA ASN A 40 -5.13 -0.72 -5.47
C ASN A 40 -4.01 -1.08 -4.49
N LEU A 41 -3.97 -0.44 -3.31
CA LEU A 41 -3.02 -0.77 -2.25
C LEU A 41 -3.20 -2.23 -1.82
N HIS A 42 -4.44 -2.66 -1.56
CA HIS A 42 -4.74 -4.04 -1.20
C HIS A 42 -4.25 -5.03 -2.26
N SER A 43 -4.50 -4.73 -3.54
CA SER A 43 -4.06 -5.58 -4.66
C SER A 43 -2.53 -5.69 -4.71
N LEU A 44 -1.82 -4.57 -4.58
CA LEU A 44 -0.36 -4.52 -4.54
C LEU A 44 0.22 -5.32 -3.38
N LEU A 45 -0.38 -5.20 -2.19
CA LEU A 45 0.05 -5.94 -1.01
C LEU A 45 -0.25 -7.44 -1.10
N SER A 46 -1.35 -7.82 -1.76
CA SER A 46 -1.63 -9.23 -2.06
C SER A 46 -0.62 -9.81 -3.05
N ASP A 47 -0.24 -9.03 -4.06
CA ASP A 47 0.81 -9.39 -5.00
C ASP A 47 2.17 -9.53 -4.32
N TRP A 48 2.48 -8.65 -3.36
CA TRP A 48 3.68 -8.73 -2.52
C TRP A 48 3.76 -10.06 -1.79
N THR A 49 2.71 -10.44 -1.05
CA THR A 49 2.65 -11.71 -0.31
C THR A 49 2.84 -12.90 -1.24
N ARG A 50 2.17 -12.89 -2.41
CA ARG A 50 2.29 -13.96 -3.40
C ARG A 50 3.72 -14.10 -3.93
N ILE A 51 4.42 -12.99 -4.19
CA ILE A 51 5.82 -13.02 -4.63
C ILE A 51 6.71 -13.49 -3.49
N ARG A 52 6.53 -12.97 -2.27
CA ARG A 52 7.25 -13.41 -1.06
C ARG A 52 7.20 -14.93 -0.93
N ASP A 53 6.01 -15.52 -0.99
CA ASP A 53 5.82 -16.97 -0.82
C ASP A 53 6.53 -17.80 -1.90
N LYS A 54 6.55 -17.29 -3.14
CA LYS A 54 7.31 -17.91 -4.23
C LYS A 54 8.81 -17.81 -3.96
N SER A 55 9.30 -16.63 -3.59
CA SER A 55 10.71 -16.39 -3.31
C SER A 55 11.22 -17.16 -2.09
N VAL A 56 10.39 -17.40 -1.07
CA VAL A 56 10.74 -18.29 0.06
C VAL A 56 11.09 -19.69 -0.45
N LYS A 57 10.34 -20.22 -1.42
CA LYS A 57 10.64 -21.54 -2.01
C LYS A 57 11.96 -21.52 -2.78
N ILE A 58 12.27 -20.42 -3.48
CA ILE A 58 13.55 -20.23 -4.16
C ILE A 58 14.69 -20.21 -3.13
N CYS A 59 14.58 -19.40 -2.07
CA CYS A 59 15.56 -19.29 -0.99
C CYS A 59 15.80 -20.65 -0.28
N LYS A 60 14.72 -21.40 0.01
CA LYS A 60 14.82 -22.75 0.61
C LYS A 60 15.50 -23.74 -0.34
N SER A 61 15.19 -23.68 -1.63
CA SER A 61 15.85 -24.53 -2.64
C SER A 61 17.33 -24.18 -2.79
N LEU A 62 17.66 -22.89 -2.75
CA LEU A 62 19.03 -22.39 -2.79
C LEU A 62 19.84 -22.85 -1.58
N SER A 63 19.26 -22.79 -0.38
CA SER A 63 19.88 -23.27 0.85
C SER A 63 20.11 -24.78 0.83
N ALA A 64 19.11 -25.58 0.42
CA ALA A 64 19.25 -27.03 0.31
C ALA A 64 20.33 -27.43 -0.70
N LEU A 65 20.37 -26.77 -1.85
CA LEU A 65 21.37 -27.00 -2.90
C LEU A 65 22.79 -26.69 -2.38
N LYS A 66 22.95 -25.58 -1.65
CA LYS A 66 24.22 -25.20 -1.04
C LYS A 66 24.68 -26.17 0.05
N LEU A 67 23.74 -26.75 0.80
CA LEU A 67 24.05 -27.68 1.87
C LEU A 67 24.51 -29.05 1.35
N HIS A 68 23.88 -29.53 0.28
CA HIS A 68 24.09 -30.92 -0.17
C HIS A 68 25.03 -31.07 -1.35
N ASP A 69 25.07 -30.07 -2.26
CA ASP A 69 25.69 -30.22 -3.57
C ASP A 69 26.84 -29.22 -3.84
N CYS A 70 27.11 -28.27 -2.94
CA CYS A 70 28.26 -27.37 -3.05
C CYS A 70 29.49 -27.96 -2.34
N GLU A 71 30.54 -28.21 -3.12
CA GLU A 71 31.87 -28.55 -2.61
C GLU A 71 32.82 -27.35 -2.76
N ASP A 72 33.99 -27.36 -2.11
CA ASP A 72 34.91 -26.21 -2.03
C ASP A 72 35.24 -25.56 -3.40
N ASN A 73 35.24 -26.35 -4.48
CA ASN A 73 35.55 -25.94 -5.85
C ASN A 73 34.42 -26.14 -6.87
N TYR A 74 33.20 -26.46 -6.41
CA TYR A 74 32.08 -26.76 -7.31
C TYR A 74 30.82 -26.02 -6.89
N TYR A 75 30.21 -25.34 -7.86
CA TYR A 75 28.91 -24.71 -7.69
C TYR A 75 27.92 -25.34 -8.67
N PRO A 76 26.81 -25.92 -8.18
CA PRO A 76 25.80 -26.51 -9.06
C PRO A 76 25.26 -25.47 -10.04
N HIS A 77 25.05 -25.87 -11.29
CA HIS A 77 24.53 -24.98 -12.34
C HIS A 77 23.15 -24.40 -11.99
N GLN A 78 22.35 -25.17 -11.26
CA GLN A 78 21.02 -24.78 -10.78
C GLN A 78 21.08 -23.54 -9.87
N THR A 79 22.21 -23.31 -9.19
CA THR A 79 22.37 -22.18 -8.27
C THR A 79 22.29 -20.85 -9.00
N LYS A 80 22.84 -20.79 -10.21
CA LYS A 80 22.76 -19.59 -11.05
C LYS A 80 21.31 -19.26 -11.41
N GLN A 81 20.55 -20.26 -11.86
CA GLN A 81 19.14 -20.09 -12.20
C GLN A 81 18.32 -19.62 -10.99
N LEU A 82 18.52 -20.24 -9.82
CA LEU A 82 17.81 -19.85 -8.60
C LEU A 82 18.13 -18.41 -8.16
N ILE A 83 19.37 -17.95 -8.36
CA ILE A 83 19.75 -16.56 -8.08
C ILE A 83 19.09 -15.60 -9.08
N GLU A 84 19.06 -15.94 -10.36
CA GLU A 84 18.39 -15.15 -11.40
C GLU A 84 16.87 -15.04 -11.12
N ASP A 85 16.23 -16.15 -10.75
CA ASP A 85 14.81 -16.17 -10.37
C ASP A 85 14.55 -15.34 -9.10
N LEU A 86 15.48 -15.34 -8.13
CA LEU A 86 15.38 -14.52 -6.92
C LEU A 86 15.53 -13.04 -7.24
N LEU A 87 16.41 -12.67 -8.16
CA LEU A 87 16.59 -11.29 -8.64
C LEU A 87 15.33 -10.80 -9.35
N GLU A 88 14.75 -11.58 -10.25
CA GLU A 88 13.49 -11.22 -10.93
C GLU A 88 12.34 -11.03 -9.93
N ALA A 89 12.28 -11.89 -8.92
CA ALA A 89 11.30 -11.75 -7.85
C ALA A 89 11.55 -10.48 -7.01
N PHE A 90 12.81 -10.15 -6.71
CA PHE A 90 13.17 -8.91 -6.02
C PHE A 90 12.77 -7.67 -6.83
N ASP A 91 13.06 -7.64 -8.14
CA ASP A 91 12.65 -6.54 -9.03
C ASP A 91 11.11 -6.38 -9.03
N SER A 92 10.38 -7.49 -8.98
CA SER A 92 8.92 -7.48 -8.87
C SER A 92 8.45 -6.88 -7.53
N LEU A 93 9.13 -7.18 -6.42
CA LEU A 93 8.87 -6.58 -5.11
C LEU A 93 9.18 -5.07 -5.11
N GLU A 94 10.28 -4.65 -5.74
CA GLU A 94 10.63 -3.24 -5.88
C GLU A 94 9.56 -2.46 -6.66
N ASN A 95 9.08 -3.02 -7.78
CA ASN A 95 8.00 -2.43 -8.56
C ASN A 95 6.71 -2.25 -7.74
N ILE A 96 6.36 -3.25 -6.91
CA ILE A 96 5.21 -3.16 -6.02
C ILE A 96 5.39 -2.06 -4.98
N ALA A 97 6.54 -2.01 -4.32
CA ALA A 97 6.85 -0.98 -3.34
C ALA A 97 6.83 0.42 -3.96
N GLY A 98 7.28 0.55 -5.22
CA GLY A 98 7.13 1.77 -6.02
C GLY A 98 5.66 2.15 -6.23
N GLY A 99 4.81 1.18 -6.58
CA GLY A 99 3.35 1.36 -6.68
C GLY A 99 2.72 1.85 -5.38
N VAL A 100 3.09 1.24 -4.24
CA VAL A 100 2.61 1.65 -2.90
C VAL A 100 3.06 3.08 -2.58
N ASN A 101 4.29 3.46 -2.92
CA ASN A 101 4.80 4.81 -2.71
C ASN A 101 4.05 5.87 -3.55
N ILE A 102 3.64 5.52 -4.78
CA ILE A 102 2.78 6.39 -5.60
C ILE A 102 1.44 6.62 -4.92
N ILE A 103 0.79 5.55 -4.43
CA ILE A 103 -0.48 5.64 -3.70
C ILE A 103 -0.33 6.49 -2.44
N CYS A 104 0.76 6.29 -1.67
CA CYS A 104 1.08 7.09 -0.50
C CYS A 104 1.18 8.58 -0.82
N THR A 105 1.86 8.94 -1.91
CA THR A 105 1.99 10.34 -2.35
C THR A 105 0.65 10.93 -2.78
N GLN A 106 -0.17 10.16 -3.50
CA GLN A 106 -1.52 10.57 -3.92
C GLN A 106 -2.43 10.78 -2.71
N MET A 107 -2.38 9.89 -1.72
CA MET A 107 -3.20 9.99 -0.52
C MET A 107 -2.77 11.16 0.39
N LYS A 108 -1.45 11.44 0.47
CA LYS A 108 -0.94 12.67 1.11
C LYS A 108 -1.44 13.94 0.43
N ALA A 109 -1.53 13.95 -0.88
CA ALA A 109 -2.08 15.10 -1.61
C ALA A 109 -3.59 15.23 -1.34
N LEU A 110 -4.32 14.10 -1.36
CA LEU A 110 -5.75 14.07 -1.10
C LEU A 110 -6.11 14.55 0.31
N SER A 111 -5.32 14.19 1.33
CA SER A 111 -5.53 14.69 2.70
C SER A 111 -5.29 16.20 2.85
N LYS A 112 -4.39 16.80 2.04
CA LYS A 112 -4.22 18.25 1.99
C LYS A 112 -5.38 18.96 1.29
N LEU A 113 -6.01 18.31 0.30
CA LEU A 113 -7.18 18.82 -0.41
C LEU A 113 -8.48 18.71 0.42
N GLN A 114 -8.50 17.81 1.40
CA GLN A 114 -9.57 17.66 2.40
C GLN A 114 -9.02 17.89 3.80
N PRO A 115 -8.74 19.16 4.18
CA PRO A 115 -8.15 19.47 5.47
C PRO A 115 -9.12 19.26 6.65
N THR A 116 -10.40 18.98 6.37
CA THR A 116 -11.38 18.67 7.39
C THR A 116 -11.18 17.23 7.89
N ASN A 117 -11.21 17.04 9.21
CA ASN A 117 -11.27 15.69 9.80
C ASN A 117 -12.68 15.09 9.72
N GLN A 118 -13.44 15.43 8.66
CA GLN A 118 -14.72 14.79 8.44
C GLN A 118 -14.48 13.37 7.91
N PRO A 119 -15.25 12.37 8.39
CA PRO A 119 -15.16 11.03 7.85
C PRO A 119 -15.44 11.03 6.35
N MET A 120 -14.52 10.43 5.60
CA MET A 120 -14.59 10.29 4.14
C MET A 120 -14.97 8.86 3.75
N ILE A 121 -14.45 7.87 4.49
CA ILE A 121 -14.76 6.45 4.30
C ILE A 121 -15.22 5.90 5.65
N ASN A 122 -16.52 5.62 5.76
CA ASN A 122 -17.18 5.23 7.00
C ASN A 122 -16.81 6.14 8.17
N THR A 123 -15.87 5.69 9.01
CA THR A 123 -15.39 6.38 10.21
C THR A 123 -14.06 7.11 10.00
N TRP A 124 -13.34 6.85 8.91
CA TRP A 124 -12.00 7.34 8.66
C TRP A 124 -11.99 8.63 7.84
N SER A 125 -11.23 9.61 8.32
CA SER A 125 -10.90 10.83 7.59
C SER A 125 -9.77 10.61 6.58
N ALA A 126 -9.61 11.56 5.65
CA ALA A 126 -8.55 11.50 4.65
C ALA A 126 -7.13 11.55 5.28
N SER A 127 -6.97 12.24 6.41
CA SER A 127 -5.70 12.33 7.15
C SER A 127 -5.34 10.98 7.80
N GLU A 128 -6.30 10.31 8.44
CA GLU A 128 -6.10 8.99 9.07
C GLU A 128 -5.75 7.92 8.03
N ILE A 129 -6.45 7.90 6.89
CA ILE A 129 -6.12 6.99 5.79
C ILE A 129 -4.71 7.28 5.27
N ALA A 130 -4.37 8.55 5.03
CA ALA A 130 -3.04 8.91 4.57
C ALA A 130 -1.95 8.46 5.55
N HIS A 131 -2.15 8.66 6.86
CA HIS A 131 -1.22 8.22 7.90
C HIS A 131 -1.03 6.71 7.90
N CYS A 132 -2.11 5.93 7.84
CA CYS A 132 -2.00 4.47 7.78
C CYS A 132 -1.24 4.01 6.52
N ILE A 133 -1.50 4.59 5.35
CA ILE A 133 -0.78 4.25 4.11
C ILE A 133 0.70 4.68 4.19
N ILE A 134 1.02 5.76 4.90
CA ILE A 134 2.40 6.16 5.16
C ILE A 134 3.13 5.10 5.97
N ASP A 135 2.55 4.65 7.08
CA ASP A 135 3.15 3.66 7.96
C ASP A 135 3.37 2.32 7.23
N ILE A 136 2.40 1.94 6.38
CA ILE A 136 2.52 0.79 5.47
C ILE A 136 3.71 0.95 4.54
N ASN A 137 3.80 2.09 3.85
CA ASN A 137 4.87 2.35 2.89
C ASN A 137 6.24 2.34 3.59
N GLU A 138 6.39 3.02 4.73
CA GLU A 138 7.66 3.05 5.47
C GLU A 138 8.10 1.66 5.94
N SER A 139 7.16 0.85 6.43
CA SER A 139 7.40 -0.53 6.85
C SER A 139 7.81 -1.40 5.66
N LEU A 140 7.10 -1.28 4.54
CA LEU A 140 7.39 -2.01 3.31
C LEU A 140 8.76 -1.64 2.72
N GLN A 141 9.15 -0.37 2.76
CA GLN A 141 10.48 0.08 2.29
C GLN A 141 11.61 -0.48 3.15
N LYS A 142 11.42 -0.57 4.48
CA LYS A 142 12.40 -1.21 5.37
C LYS A 142 12.53 -2.70 5.05
N GLU A 143 11.41 -3.38 4.83
CA GLU A 143 11.39 -4.80 4.46
C GLU A 143 12.05 -5.04 3.09
N LEU A 144 11.74 -4.21 2.09
CA LEU A 144 12.38 -4.27 0.77
C LEU A 144 13.90 -4.11 0.89
N ARG A 145 14.37 -3.18 1.74
CA ARG A 145 15.81 -2.98 1.95
C ARG A 145 16.47 -4.21 2.57
N LEU A 146 15.81 -4.89 3.50
CA LEU A 146 16.30 -6.16 4.04
C LEU A 146 16.39 -7.22 2.93
N LYS A 147 15.34 -7.36 2.12
CA LYS A 147 15.31 -8.32 1.00
C LYS A 147 16.40 -8.04 -0.02
N GLN A 148 16.70 -6.77 -0.31
CA GLN A 148 17.83 -6.38 -1.16
C GLN A 148 19.17 -6.90 -0.61
N ILE A 149 19.44 -6.66 0.67
CA ILE A 149 20.67 -7.12 1.34
C ILE A 149 20.75 -8.65 1.26
N ILE A 150 19.64 -9.35 1.49
CA ILE A 150 19.61 -10.81 1.38
C ILE A 150 19.94 -11.25 -0.05
N THR A 151 19.29 -10.70 -1.08
CA THR A 151 19.55 -11.07 -2.47
C THR A 151 21.01 -10.85 -2.88
N GLU A 152 21.60 -9.73 -2.47
CA GLU A 152 23.01 -9.40 -2.75
C GLU A 152 24.00 -10.37 -2.08
N ASN A 153 23.67 -10.87 -0.88
CA ASN A 153 24.62 -11.65 -0.06
C ASN A 153 24.38 -13.17 -0.12
N ILE A 154 23.14 -13.61 -0.30
CA ILE A 154 22.78 -15.03 -0.25
C ILE A 154 23.49 -15.82 -1.34
N ALA A 155 23.76 -15.23 -2.51
CA ALA A 155 24.52 -15.86 -3.58
C ALA A 155 25.95 -16.22 -3.15
N HIS A 156 26.64 -15.31 -2.45
CA HIS A 156 28.05 -15.43 -2.08
C HIS A 156 28.28 -16.15 -0.75
N CYS A 157 27.23 -16.33 0.05
CA CYS A 157 27.32 -17.00 1.33
C CYS A 157 27.61 -18.52 1.17
N ARG A 158 28.64 -19.00 1.89
CA ARG A 158 28.96 -20.44 2.02
C ARG A 158 28.72 -20.98 3.44
N ASP A 159 28.55 -20.09 4.42
CA ASP A 159 28.23 -20.47 5.78
C ASP A 159 26.77 -20.93 5.82
N GLU A 160 26.56 -22.18 6.25
CA GLU A 160 25.24 -22.81 6.35
C GLU A 160 24.32 -22.05 7.31
N ASN A 161 24.82 -21.71 8.51
CA ASN A 161 24.03 -21.03 9.52
C ASN A 161 23.62 -19.64 9.03
N LEU A 162 24.55 -18.92 8.39
CA LEU A 162 24.25 -17.60 7.85
C LEU A 162 23.27 -17.67 6.66
N THR A 163 23.36 -18.71 5.84
CA THR A 163 22.40 -18.96 4.76
C THR A 163 21.00 -19.21 5.33
N GLU A 164 20.87 -20.02 6.39
CA GLU A 164 19.60 -20.27 7.06
C GLU A 164 19.01 -18.99 7.68
N VAL A 165 19.87 -18.13 8.26
CA VAL A 165 19.47 -16.79 8.75
C VAL A 165 18.90 -15.95 7.61
N TYR A 166 19.53 -15.93 6.43
CA TYR A 166 19.02 -15.20 5.28
C TYR A 166 17.67 -15.74 4.78
N VAL A 167 17.52 -17.06 4.70
CA VAL A 167 16.25 -17.69 4.30
C VAL A 167 15.14 -17.34 5.30
N SER A 168 15.44 -17.44 6.59
CA SER A 168 14.49 -17.12 7.66
C SER A 168 14.11 -15.64 7.65
N ALA A 169 15.09 -14.74 7.50
CA ALA A 169 14.85 -13.31 7.41
C ALA A 169 14.07 -12.90 6.15
N TRP A 170 14.18 -13.69 5.06
CA TRP A 170 13.34 -13.49 3.88
C TRP A 170 11.89 -13.90 4.11
N GLU A 171 11.68 -15.02 4.80
CA GLU A 171 10.37 -15.61 5.12
C GLU A 171 9.60 -14.78 6.14
N PHE A 172 10.25 -14.48 7.26
CA PHE A 172 9.68 -13.71 8.36
C PHE A 172 9.90 -12.22 8.13
N GLU A 173 8.84 -11.54 7.72
CA GLU A 173 8.83 -10.09 7.44
C GLU A 173 8.94 -9.28 8.73
N ALA A 174 10.17 -9.07 9.20
CA ALA A 174 10.45 -8.44 10.49
C ALA A 174 9.97 -6.98 10.58
N TYR A 175 9.92 -6.28 9.45
CA TYR A 175 9.55 -4.86 9.40
C TYR A 175 8.15 -4.61 8.89
N PHE A 176 7.49 -5.61 8.30
CA PHE A 176 6.22 -5.46 7.64
C PHE A 176 5.18 -6.44 8.20
N ASN A 177 4.30 -5.93 9.05
CA ASN A 177 3.18 -6.70 9.60
C ASN A 177 1.88 -6.36 8.87
N MET A 178 1.35 -7.35 8.15
CA MET A 178 0.10 -7.25 7.40
C MET A 178 -1.15 -7.16 8.28
N GLU A 179 -1.11 -7.73 9.49
CA GLU A 179 -2.25 -7.74 10.43
C GLU A 179 -2.61 -6.34 10.91
N THR A 180 -1.61 -5.47 11.07
CA THR A 180 -1.79 -4.06 11.46
C THR A 180 -2.67 -3.30 10.45
N ASN A 181 -2.70 -3.76 9.19
CA ASN A 181 -3.40 -3.10 8.08
C ASN A 181 -4.80 -3.66 7.85
N ALA A 182 -5.17 -4.76 8.53
CA ALA A 182 -6.44 -5.45 8.31
C ALA A 182 -7.66 -4.56 8.59
N TYR A 183 -7.54 -3.61 9.54
CA TYR A 183 -8.61 -2.68 9.86
C TYR A 183 -8.95 -1.72 8.71
N LEU A 184 -7.94 -1.20 8.00
CA LEU A 184 -8.16 -0.32 6.85
C LEU A 184 -8.94 -1.06 5.74
N PHE A 185 -8.61 -2.33 5.52
CA PHE A 185 -9.25 -3.14 4.48
C PHE A 185 -10.66 -3.59 4.88
N ALA A 186 -10.88 -3.93 6.14
CA ALA A 186 -12.19 -4.32 6.64
C ALA A 186 -13.23 -3.18 6.49
N GLU A 187 -12.83 -1.93 6.73
CA GLU A 187 -13.70 -0.75 6.56
C GLU A 187 -14.17 -0.56 5.12
N VAL A 188 -13.36 -0.95 4.14
CA VAL A 188 -13.74 -0.89 2.72
C VAL A 188 -14.32 -2.21 2.19
N GLY A 189 -14.60 -3.18 3.08
CA GLY A 189 -15.17 -4.48 2.72
C GLY A 189 -14.21 -5.43 2.00
N LEU A 190 -12.91 -5.22 2.12
CA LEU A 190 -11.86 -6.07 1.56
C LEU A 190 -11.41 -7.11 2.58
N SER A 191 -11.12 -8.33 2.11
CA SER A 191 -10.62 -9.41 2.97
C SER A 191 -9.20 -9.11 3.47
N GLY A 192 -8.85 -9.67 4.63
CA GLY A 192 -7.46 -9.70 5.08
C GLY A 192 -6.57 -10.38 4.02
N ILE A 193 -5.34 -9.91 3.92
CA ILE A 193 -4.31 -10.54 3.10
C ILE A 193 -3.60 -11.54 4.01
N THR A 194 -3.55 -12.81 3.59
CA THR A 194 -2.98 -13.94 4.32
C THR A 194 -1.78 -14.48 3.57
#